data_AF-A0A438KLB7-F1
#
_entry.id   AF-A0A438KLB7-F1
#
_cell.length_a   1.000
_cell.length_b   1.000
_cell.length_c   1.000
_cell.angle_alpha   90.00
_cell.angle_beta   90.00
_cell.angle_gamma   90.00
#
_symmetry.space_group_name_H-M   'P 1'
#
loop_
_entity.id
_entity.type
_entity.pdbx_description
1 polymer ?
#
loop_
_entity_poly.entity_id
_entity_poly.type
_entity_poly.pdbx_seq_one_letter_code
_entity_poly.pdbx_strand_id
1 'polypeptide(L)'
;MHAYAMEDNNHWKKWAHLPPYIPLYVHIDELSNFSDTPSPSVTRILYSKMDVFARSSKGSSMMIGLLTSALANTNNILRHASRSMATNAHALTLHCKVVAYLSDWWFQFSYLLVWRAASLLYNLGLSCFAGLGGGGCNRSCGCLQVQIGFPGWIYIKNLMGLSGLSVREDAVGNIFGRWEGYEPELTAVATGSHIDAIPYSGKYDGVVGVLGAIEAINVLRRSGFKPRRSLEVILFTSEEPTRFGISCLGSRLLAGNEVLMKSLETVVDSQNISFFDAARAAGYANDEEDLPSVFLKKGSYSAFVELHIEQGPILEEEGISIGIVTAIAAPASIKVDFEGNGGHAGAVLMPNRNDAGLAAAELALAVEKHVLESGSIDTVGTVGILELHPGAINSIPSKSHLEIDTRDINEMRRNTVIEKTHQSAISIAKNRGVRLSEFKIINQDPPALSDKSITKAMQAASQELNLSHKLMISRAYHDSLFMARISPMGMIFIPCYKGYSHKPEEYASIEDIANGVKVLALTLTKLSLY
;
A
#
# COMPACT_ATOMS: atom_id res chain seq x y z
N MET A 1 8.98 43.33 9.39
CA MET A 1 7.94 43.77 8.44
C MET A 1 8.36 43.38 7.04
N HIS A 2 7.96 42.21 6.56
CA HIS A 2 7.74 41.97 5.14
C HIS A 2 6.59 40.96 5.06
N ALA A 3 5.41 41.52 4.86
CA ALA A 3 4.19 40.79 4.57
C ALA A 3 4.33 40.15 3.18
N TYR A 4 4.56 38.84 3.15
CA TYR A 4 3.98 37.98 2.11
C TYR A 4 2.71 37.37 2.71
N ALA A 5 1.78 38.25 3.08
CA ALA A 5 0.45 37.86 3.51
C ALA A 5 -0.42 37.82 2.26
N MET A 6 -0.86 36.62 1.91
CA MET A 6 -2.17 36.30 1.34
C MET A 6 -2.90 37.46 0.63
N GLU A 7 -2.47 37.83 -0.56
CA GLU A 7 -3.24 38.69 -1.48
C GLU A 7 -3.39 38.02 -2.85
N ASP A 8 -3.98 36.81 -2.88
CA ASP A 8 -4.80 36.38 -4.03
C ASP A 8 -5.56 35.08 -3.67
N ASN A 9 -6.85 35.17 -3.31
CA ASN A 9 -7.72 34.02 -3.01
C ASN A 9 -8.08 33.17 -4.26
N ASN A 10 -7.31 33.28 -5.34
CA ASN A 10 -7.58 32.62 -6.63
C ASN A 10 -6.37 31.83 -7.19
N HIS A 11 -5.32 31.56 -6.39
CA HIS A 11 -4.13 30.85 -6.87
C HIS A 11 -4.41 29.47 -7.49
N TRP A 12 -5.49 28.79 -7.09
CA TRP A 12 -5.89 27.50 -7.68
C TRP A 12 -6.32 27.62 -9.16
N LYS A 13 -6.81 28.78 -9.62
CA LYS A 13 -7.18 28.99 -11.03
C LYS A 13 -5.98 28.94 -11.98
N LYS A 14 -4.76 29.12 -11.46
CA LYS A 14 -3.51 28.96 -12.23
C LYS A 14 -3.16 27.49 -12.50
N TRP A 15 -3.88 26.53 -11.92
CA TRP A 15 -3.62 25.09 -12.11
C TRP A 15 -4.10 24.55 -13.48
N ALA A 16 -4.91 25.31 -14.23
CA ALA A 16 -5.49 24.88 -15.51
C ALA A 16 -4.54 24.99 -16.72
N HIS A 17 -3.35 25.59 -16.57
CA HIS A 17 -2.44 25.92 -17.68
C HIS A 17 -0.99 25.46 -17.47
N LEU A 18 -0.81 24.27 -16.89
CA LEU A 18 0.50 23.69 -16.61
C LEU A 18 0.96 22.72 -17.74
N PRO A 19 2.27 22.57 -18.00
CA PRO A 19 2.85 21.75 -19.08
C PRO A 19 2.42 20.27 -19.02
N PRO A 20 2.59 19.48 -20.10
CA PRO A 20 2.03 18.14 -20.21
C PRO A 20 2.45 17.25 -19.04
N TYR A 21 1.44 16.75 -18.33
CA TYR A 21 1.52 15.99 -17.10
C TYR A 21 0.93 14.60 -17.39
N ILE A 22 1.62 13.52 -16.99
CA ILE A 22 1.03 12.17 -17.03
C ILE A 22 0.01 12.12 -15.89
N PRO A 23 -1.29 11.89 -16.19
CA PRO A 23 -2.30 11.87 -15.14
C PRO A 23 -2.03 10.76 -14.10
N LEU A 24 -2.30 11.05 -12.82
CA LEU A 24 -2.14 10.11 -11.71
C LEU A 24 -2.78 8.73 -11.98
N TYR A 25 -3.95 8.68 -12.62
CA TYR A 25 -4.61 7.39 -12.93
C TYR A 25 -3.78 6.50 -13.87
N VAL A 26 -2.93 7.08 -14.74
CA VAL A 26 -2.02 6.32 -15.59
C VAL A 26 -0.93 5.66 -14.76
N HIS A 27 -0.46 6.34 -13.71
CA HIS A 27 0.50 5.78 -12.76
C HIS A 27 -0.13 4.64 -11.93
N ILE A 28 -1.41 4.75 -11.56
CA ILE A 28 -2.18 3.66 -10.92
C ILE A 28 -2.25 2.44 -11.85
N ASP A 29 -2.64 2.65 -13.10
CA ASP A 29 -2.73 1.58 -14.10
C ASP A 29 -1.38 0.92 -14.33
N GLU A 30 -0.30 1.70 -14.44
CA GLU A 30 1.05 1.16 -14.60
C GLU A 30 1.47 0.34 -13.38
N LEU A 31 1.24 0.85 -12.16
CA LEU A 31 1.56 0.15 -10.92
C LEU A 31 0.74 -1.14 -10.75
N SER A 32 -0.47 -1.19 -11.29
CA SER A 32 -1.30 -2.41 -11.27
C SER A 32 -0.72 -3.55 -12.12
N ASN A 33 0.13 -3.24 -13.11
CA ASN A 33 0.85 -4.24 -13.88
C ASN A 33 2.04 -4.87 -13.11
N PHE A 34 2.42 -4.30 -11.97
CA PHE A 34 3.44 -4.85 -11.07
C PHE A 34 2.78 -5.73 -10.01
N SER A 35 2.02 -6.72 -10.46
CA SER A 35 1.31 -7.64 -9.57
C SER A 35 1.83 -9.07 -9.66
N ASP A 36 1.80 -9.76 -8.53
CA ASP A 36 2.02 -11.21 -8.40
C ASP A 36 0.82 -12.04 -8.92
N THR A 37 -0.32 -11.41 -9.23
CA THR A 37 -1.52 -12.06 -9.79
C THR A 37 -1.94 -11.45 -11.13
N PRO A 38 -2.66 -12.20 -12.00
CA PRO A 38 -3.16 -11.65 -13.25
C PRO A 38 -4.25 -10.59 -13.06
N SER A 39 -4.22 -9.56 -13.90
CA SER A 39 -5.30 -8.55 -14.02
C SER A 39 -6.68 -9.21 -14.19
N PRO A 40 -7.76 -8.66 -13.61
CA PRO A 40 -7.88 -7.35 -12.95
C PRO A 40 -7.46 -7.34 -11.47
N SER A 41 -7.10 -8.50 -10.92
CA SER A 41 -6.61 -8.61 -9.55
C SER A 41 -5.25 -7.95 -9.41
N VAL A 42 -5.03 -7.35 -8.24
CA VAL A 42 -3.72 -6.87 -7.81
C VAL A 42 -3.33 -7.60 -6.53
N THR A 43 -2.04 -7.90 -6.42
CA THR A 43 -1.38 -8.56 -5.31
C THR A 43 0.07 -8.14 -5.35
N ARG A 44 0.57 -7.60 -4.24
CA ARG A 44 1.96 -7.17 -4.10
C ARG A 44 2.40 -7.53 -2.70
N ILE A 45 3.25 -8.54 -2.60
CA ILE A 45 3.66 -9.14 -1.32
C ILE A 45 5.06 -8.64 -0.94
N LEU A 46 5.28 -8.45 0.37
CA LEU A 46 6.58 -8.06 0.93
C LEU A 46 7.72 -9.01 0.51
N TYR A 47 8.81 -8.44 0.00
CA TYR A 47 10.06 -9.14 -0.35
C TYR A 47 9.84 -10.30 -1.34
N SER A 48 8.96 -10.10 -2.31
CA SER A 48 8.59 -11.15 -3.26
C SER A 48 9.81 -11.62 -4.06
N LYS A 49 9.69 -12.76 -4.75
CA LYS A 49 10.75 -13.22 -5.65
C LYS A 49 11.09 -12.18 -6.71
N MET A 50 10.13 -11.33 -7.08
CA MET A 50 10.34 -10.23 -8.02
C MET A 50 11.23 -9.13 -7.43
N ASP A 51 11.02 -8.78 -6.15
CA ASP A 51 11.87 -7.82 -5.42
C ASP A 51 13.32 -8.29 -5.37
N VAL A 52 13.52 -9.56 -4.99
CA VAL A 52 14.84 -10.21 -4.93
C VAL A 52 15.49 -10.22 -6.32
N PHE A 53 14.73 -10.58 -7.36
CA PHE A 53 15.26 -10.63 -8.73
C PHE A 53 15.76 -9.26 -9.19
N ALA A 54 14.98 -8.20 -8.97
CA ALA A 54 15.32 -6.85 -9.40
C ALA A 54 16.60 -6.30 -8.75
N ARG A 55 16.89 -6.71 -7.50
CA ARG A 55 18.11 -6.30 -6.77
C ARG A 55 19.33 -7.18 -7.03
N SER A 56 19.15 -8.36 -7.61
CA SER A 56 20.27 -9.24 -7.98
C SER A 56 21.17 -8.61 -9.05
N SER A 57 22.46 -8.99 -9.11
CA SER A 57 23.40 -8.52 -10.13
C SER A 57 22.93 -8.83 -11.57
N LYS A 58 22.19 -9.93 -11.75
CA LYS A 58 21.54 -10.30 -13.02
C LYS A 58 20.35 -9.38 -13.34
N GLY A 59 19.51 -9.06 -12.35
CA GLY A 59 18.41 -8.11 -12.49
C GLY A 59 18.89 -6.70 -12.79
N SER A 60 19.90 -6.22 -12.04
CA SER A 60 20.55 -4.93 -12.24
C SER A 60 21.21 -4.81 -13.62
N SER A 61 21.94 -5.84 -14.07
CA SER A 61 22.57 -5.88 -15.40
C SER A 61 21.54 -5.90 -16.52
N MET A 62 20.46 -6.67 -16.36
CA MET A 62 19.34 -6.71 -17.30
C MET A 62 18.57 -5.38 -17.33
N MET A 63 18.40 -4.72 -16.19
CA MET A 63 17.84 -3.37 -16.07
C MET A 63 18.69 -2.35 -16.82
N ILE A 64 20.00 -2.35 -16.59
CA ILE A 64 20.95 -1.47 -17.28
C ILE A 64 20.94 -1.77 -18.79
N GLY A 65 20.85 -3.04 -19.20
CA GLY A 65 20.74 -3.47 -20.60
C GLY A 65 19.46 -3.00 -21.28
N LEU A 66 18.31 -3.07 -20.60
CA LEU A 66 17.03 -2.56 -21.08
C LEU A 66 17.05 -1.03 -21.18
N LEU A 67 17.60 -0.32 -20.20
CA LEU A 67 17.78 1.13 -20.22
C LEU A 67 18.77 1.61 -21.30
N THR A 68 19.83 0.86 -21.56
CA THR A 68 20.83 1.24 -22.59
C THR A 68 20.33 0.95 -24.00
N SER A 69 19.64 -0.17 -24.23
CA SER A 69 19.02 -0.49 -25.53
C SER A 69 17.89 0.47 -25.88
N ALA A 70 17.12 0.87 -24.86
CA ALA A 70 16.14 1.93 -24.91
C ALA A 70 16.72 3.29 -25.34
N LEU A 71 17.77 3.73 -24.63
CA LEU A 71 18.46 4.99 -24.92
C LEU A 71 19.08 4.98 -26.34
N ALA A 72 19.60 3.83 -26.78
CA ALA A 72 20.13 3.65 -28.13
C ALA A 72 19.03 3.77 -29.22
N ASN A 73 17.85 3.22 -28.98
CA ASN A 73 16.71 3.37 -29.90
C ASN A 73 16.20 4.82 -29.97
N THR A 74 16.14 5.53 -28.85
CA THR A 74 15.79 6.96 -28.84
C THR A 74 16.84 7.84 -29.51
N ASN A 75 18.13 7.51 -29.39
CA ASN A 75 19.19 8.21 -30.12
C ASN A 75 19.11 7.98 -31.64
N ASN A 76 18.66 6.81 -32.08
CA ASN A 76 18.42 6.54 -33.50
C ASN A 76 17.20 7.30 -34.03
N ILE A 77 16.12 7.43 -33.25
CA ILE A 77 14.95 8.23 -33.59
C ILE A 77 15.31 9.72 -33.67
N LEU A 78 16.10 10.24 -32.72
CA LEU A 78 16.59 11.62 -32.70
C LEU A 78 17.53 11.93 -33.87
N ARG A 79 18.38 10.98 -34.27
CA ARG A 79 19.23 11.10 -35.48
C ARG A 79 18.42 11.11 -36.78
N HIS A 80 17.28 10.45 -36.81
CA HIS A 80 16.37 10.51 -37.96
C HIS A 80 15.58 11.82 -38.00
N ALA A 81 15.14 12.35 -36.85
CA ALA A 81 14.47 13.64 -36.76
C ALA A 81 15.41 14.83 -37.07
N SER A 82 16.67 14.79 -36.64
CA SER A 82 17.64 15.86 -36.91
C SER A 82 18.06 15.95 -38.37
N ARG A 83 17.99 14.84 -39.13
CA ARG A 83 18.27 14.81 -40.58
C ARG A 83 17.17 15.45 -41.43
N SER A 84 15.95 15.63 -40.91
CA SER A 84 14.85 16.24 -41.69
C SER A 84 14.73 17.77 -41.52
N MET A 85 15.47 18.40 -40.59
CA MET A 85 15.29 19.81 -40.23
C MET A 85 16.49 20.74 -40.48
N ALA A 86 17.50 20.32 -41.24
CA ALA A 86 18.66 21.16 -41.55
C ALA A 86 18.39 22.18 -42.68
N THR A 87 17.56 23.21 -42.45
CA THR A 87 17.57 24.46 -43.24
C THR A 87 17.09 25.66 -42.40
N ASN A 88 18.01 26.31 -41.65
CA ASN A 88 18.09 27.77 -41.43
C ASN A 88 18.85 28.12 -40.13
N ALA A 89 19.89 28.95 -40.28
CA ALA A 89 20.84 29.29 -39.21
C ALA A 89 20.33 30.30 -38.16
N HIS A 90 19.12 30.87 -38.32
CA HIS A 90 18.55 31.81 -37.34
C HIS A 90 17.73 31.12 -36.21
N ALA A 91 17.55 29.81 -36.26
CA ALA A 91 16.79 29.05 -35.26
C ALA A 91 17.59 28.62 -34.03
N LEU A 92 18.93 28.79 -34.01
CA LEU A 92 19.82 28.15 -33.03
C LEU A 92 19.66 28.67 -31.59
N THR A 93 19.37 29.96 -31.38
CA THR A 93 19.28 30.54 -30.04
C THR A 93 17.91 30.31 -29.37
N LEU A 94 16.84 30.18 -30.17
CA LEU A 94 15.53 29.73 -29.70
C LEU A 94 15.53 28.20 -29.50
N HIS A 95 16.35 27.47 -30.28
CA HIS A 95 16.56 26.03 -30.15
C HIS A 95 17.15 25.64 -28.79
N CYS A 96 18.13 26.34 -28.22
CA CYS A 96 18.72 25.87 -26.95
C CYS A 96 17.72 25.88 -25.77
N LYS A 97 16.74 26.80 -25.76
CA LYS A 97 15.67 26.81 -24.75
C LYS A 97 14.57 25.78 -25.06
N VAL A 98 14.23 25.59 -26.33
CA VAL A 98 13.23 24.60 -26.77
C VAL A 98 13.80 23.17 -26.69
N VAL A 99 15.09 22.95 -26.92
CA VAL A 99 15.78 21.66 -26.84
C VAL A 99 16.01 21.24 -25.39
N ALA A 100 16.25 22.17 -24.46
CA ALA A 100 16.25 21.85 -23.04
C ALA A 100 14.84 21.48 -22.52
N TYR A 101 13.81 22.19 -23.01
CA TYR A 101 12.41 21.89 -22.67
C TYR A 101 11.92 20.58 -23.33
N LEU A 102 12.35 20.31 -24.56
CA LEU A 102 12.07 19.09 -25.29
C LEU A 102 12.95 17.94 -24.81
N SER A 103 14.14 18.15 -24.24
CA SER A 103 14.96 17.06 -23.70
C SER A 103 14.37 16.47 -22.43
N ASP A 104 13.82 17.30 -21.54
CA ASP A 104 13.11 16.83 -20.34
C ASP A 104 11.80 16.12 -20.72
N TRP A 105 11.07 16.68 -21.70
CA TRP A 105 9.87 16.06 -22.28
C TRP A 105 10.18 14.74 -22.98
N TRP A 106 11.25 14.70 -23.80
CA TRP A 106 11.69 13.51 -24.51
C TRP A 106 12.21 12.47 -23.52
N PHE A 107 12.86 12.83 -22.42
CA PHE A 107 13.32 11.84 -21.42
C PHE A 107 12.14 11.13 -20.75
N GLN A 108 11.10 11.86 -20.33
CA GLN A 108 9.89 11.27 -19.72
C GLN A 108 9.06 10.47 -20.73
N PHE A 109 8.88 10.99 -21.95
CA PHE A 109 8.11 10.31 -23.00
C PHE A 109 8.87 9.09 -23.56
N SER A 110 10.18 9.22 -23.76
CA SER A 110 11.07 8.12 -24.15
C SER A 110 11.06 7.01 -23.15
N TYR A 111 11.11 7.31 -21.85
CA TYR A 111 11.17 6.30 -20.81
C TYR A 111 9.92 5.42 -20.83
N LEU A 112 8.73 6.02 -20.94
CA LEU A 112 7.44 5.31 -21.04
C LEU A 112 7.24 4.58 -22.37
N LEU A 113 7.71 5.15 -23.49
CA LEU A 113 7.62 4.50 -24.80
C LEU A 113 8.60 3.34 -24.92
N VAL A 114 9.79 3.48 -24.34
CA VAL A 114 10.77 2.41 -24.11
C VAL A 114 10.19 1.33 -23.22
N TRP A 115 9.51 1.73 -22.14
CA TRP A 115 8.89 0.83 -21.17
C TRP A 115 7.79 -0.01 -21.83
N ARG A 116 6.91 0.67 -22.58
CA ARG A 116 5.86 0.03 -23.36
C ARG A 116 6.44 -0.79 -24.50
N ALA A 117 7.48 -0.34 -25.18
CA ALA A 117 8.14 -1.11 -26.24
C ALA A 117 8.84 -2.35 -25.68
N ALA A 118 9.51 -2.26 -24.53
CA ALA A 118 10.12 -3.40 -23.85
C ALA A 118 9.06 -4.41 -23.40
N SER A 119 7.96 -3.93 -22.80
CA SER A 119 6.84 -4.77 -22.35
C SER A 119 6.05 -5.38 -23.53
N LEU A 120 5.81 -4.63 -24.62
CA LEU A 120 5.17 -5.14 -25.84
C LEU A 120 6.08 -6.09 -26.62
N LEU A 121 7.38 -5.79 -26.78
CA LEU A 121 8.33 -6.66 -27.49
C LEU A 121 8.54 -7.98 -26.74
N TYR A 122 8.43 -7.99 -25.41
CA TYR A 122 8.48 -9.22 -24.62
C TYR A 122 7.17 -10.02 -24.73
N ASN A 123 6.00 -9.36 -24.68
CA ASN A 123 4.69 -10.00 -24.82
C ASN A 123 4.41 -10.49 -26.25
N LEU A 124 4.95 -9.84 -27.29
CA LEU A 124 4.83 -10.26 -28.69
C LEU A 124 5.97 -11.20 -29.14
N GLY A 125 7.03 -11.34 -28.34
CA GLY A 125 8.30 -11.96 -28.73
C GLY A 125 8.44 -13.47 -28.53
N LEU A 126 7.38 -14.21 -28.20
CA LEU A 126 7.45 -15.68 -28.04
C LEU A 126 6.19 -16.41 -28.54
N SER A 127 5.54 -15.88 -29.57
CA SER A 127 4.41 -16.56 -30.23
C SER A 127 4.70 -17.03 -31.67
N CYS A 128 5.84 -16.68 -32.26
CA CYS A 128 6.19 -17.16 -33.61
C CYS A 128 7.70 -17.23 -33.79
N PHE A 129 8.30 -18.41 -33.54
CA PHE A 129 9.42 -18.96 -34.32
C PHE A 129 9.66 -20.41 -33.87
N ALA A 130 8.79 -21.31 -34.31
CA ALA A 130 9.05 -22.74 -34.32
C ALA A 130 8.48 -23.32 -35.63
N GLY A 131 9.24 -23.16 -36.71
CA GLY A 131 8.95 -23.74 -38.00
C GLY A 131 10.25 -24.10 -38.69
N LEU A 132 10.64 -25.37 -38.56
CA LEU A 132 11.23 -26.26 -39.59
C LEU A 132 12.03 -27.37 -38.89
N GLY A 133 11.57 -28.62 -39.05
CA GLY A 133 12.28 -29.85 -38.68
C GLY A 133 11.47 -30.76 -37.77
N GLY A 134 10.80 -31.76 -38.38
CA GLY A 134 9.82 -32.63 -37.73
C GLY A 134 10.36 -33.61 -36.69
N GLY A 135 9.41 -34.17 -35.93
CA GLY A 135 9.61 -35.26 -34.98
C GLY A 135 8.85 -34.99 -33.69
N GLY A 136 7.69 -35.63 -33.53
CA GLY A 136 6.80 -35.40 -32.40
C GLY A 136 7.43 -35.71 -31.04
N CYS A 137 7.03 -34.92 -30.03
CA CYS A 137 7.12 -35.34 -28.64
C CYS A 137 6.04 -34.61 -27.82
N ASN A 138 5.20 -35.40 -27.16
CA ASN A 138 4.21 -34.97 -26.15
C ASN A 138 4.85 -34.00 -25.15
N ARG A 139 4.24 -32.83 -24.97
CA ARG A 139 4.50 -31.94 -23.82
C ARG A 139 3.21 -31.21 -23.43
N SER A 140 2.54 -31.73 -22.40
CA SER A 140 1.69 -30.93 -21.50
C SER A 140 2.61 -30.08 -20.60
N CYS A 141 3.41 -29.21 -21.22
CA CYS A 141 4.20 -28.21 -20.51
C CYS A 141 3.28 -27.05 -20.19
N GLY A 142 3.11 -26.76 -18.90
CA GLY A 142 2.54 -25.50 -18.44
C GLY A 142 3.28 -24.35 -19.11
N CYS A 143 2.52 -23.52 -19.81
CA CYS A 143 2.99 -22.22 -20.27
C CYS A 143 3.27 -21.38 -19.01
N LEU A 144 4.52 -21.37 -18.57
CA LEU A 144 5.03 -20.36 -17.65
C LEU A 144 4.96 -19.03 -18.42
N GLN A 145 3.88 -18.29 -18.23
CA GLN A 145 3.80 -16.90 -18.62
C GLN A 145 4.66 -16.12 -17.62
N VAL A 146 5.96 -16.05 -17.88
CA VAL A 146 6.87 -15.20 -17.10
C VAL A 146 6.58 -13.75 -17.47
N GLN A 147 5.60 -13.15 -16.79
CA GLN A 147 5.52 -11.69 -16.71
C GLN A 147 6.75 -11.23 -15.92
N ILE A 148 7.74 -10.67 -16.62
CA ILE A 148 8.83 -9.95 -15.97
C ILE A 148 8.24 -8.61 -15.52
N GLY A 149 7.51 -8.63 -14.40
CA GLY A 149 7.07 -7.42 -13.72
C GLY A 149 8.28 -6.75 -13.06
N PHE A 150 8.41 -5.44 -13.17
CA PHE A 150 9.34 -4.70 -12.32
C PHE A 150 8.72 -4.51 -10.93
N PRO A 151 9.50 -4.41 -9.85
CA PRO A 151 8.95 -4.12 -8.53
C PRO A 151 8.31 -2.73 -8.47
N GLY A 152 7.10 -2.66 -7.92
CA GLY A 152 6.36 -1.40 -7.77
C GLY A 152 7.11 -0.33 -6.97
N TRP A 153 7.93 -0.71 -5.99
CA TRP A 153 8.70 0.23 -5.19
C TRP A 153 9.79 0.96 -5.99
N ILE A 154 10.42 0.32 -7.00
CA ILE A 154 11.38 0.98 -7.90
C ILE A 154 10.67 2.06 -8.70
N TYR A 155 9.47 1.76 -9.18
CA TYR A 155 8.66 2.70 -9.94
C TYR A 155 8.34 3.94 -9.11
N ILE A 156 7.86 3.76 -7.87
CA ILE A 156 7.59 4.87 -6.94
C ILE A 156 8.86 5.67 -6.63
N LYS A 157 9.98 4.99 -6.33
CA LYS A 157 11.27 5.64 -6.06
C LYS A 157 11.71 6.55 -7.20
N ASN A 158 11.55 6.09 -8.45
CA ASN A 158 11.86 6.88 -9.64
C ASN A 158 10.91 8.07 -9.80
N LEU A 159 9.60 7.90 -9.53
CA LEU A 159 8.64 9.02 -9.56
C LEU A 159 8.97 10.09 -8.52
N MET A 160 9.39 9.70 -7.32
CA MET A 160 9.88 10.65 -6.30
C MET A 160 11.10 11.43 -6.80
N GLY A 161 12.09 10.73 -7.38
CA GLY A 161 13.27 11.38 -7.96
C GLY A 161 12.94 12.34 -9.11
N LEU A 162 12.06 11.93 -10.04
CA LEU A 162 11.57 12.78 -11.14
C LEU A 162 10.78 14.01 -10.65
N SER A 163 10.15 13.90 -9.47
CA SER A 163 9.46 15.00 -8.80
C SER A 163 10.43 15.96 -8.07
N GLY A 164 11.73 15.71 -8.18
CA GLY A 164 12.78 16.53 -7.56
C GLY A 164 12.86 16.36 -6.04
N LEU A 165 12.53 15.16 -5.54
CA LEU A 165 12.64 14.78 -4.13
C LEU A 165 13.97 14.09 -3.87
N SER A 166 14.56 14.35 -2.71
CA SER A 166 15.69 13.57 -2.20
C SER A 166 15.17 12.24 -1.65
N VAL A 167 15.68 11.12 -2.17
CA VAL A 167 15.12 9.80 -1.87
C VAL A 167 16.07 8.98 -0.99
N ARG A 168 15.54 8.41 0.09
CA ARG A 168 16.24 7.47 0.99
C ARG A 168 15.37 6.26 1.30
N GLU A 169 16.01 5.17 1.73
CA GLU A 169 15.38 3.95 2.20
C GLU A 169 15.92 3.63 3.60
N ASP A 170 15.13 2.95 4.43
CA ASP A 170 15.59 2.42 5.72
C ASP A 170 15.87 0.91 5.68
N ALA A 171 16.23 0.34 6.82
CA ALA A 171 16.63 -1.06 6.96
C ALA A 171 15.50 -2.08 6.69
N VAL A 172 14.24 -1.64 6.57
CA VAL A 172 13.10 -2.51 6.25
C VAL A 172 12.37 -2.07 4.98
N GLY A 173 12.97 -1.18 4.20
CA GLY A 173 12.47 -0.78 2.90
C GLY A 173 11.37 0.27 2.88
N ASN A 174 11.13 0.98 4.00
CA ASN A 174 10.31 2.19 3.88
C ASN A 174 11.07 3.18 3.00
N ILE A 175 10.38 3.81 2.05
CA ILE A 175 10.98 4.76 1.10
C ILE A 175 10.50 6.17 1.41
N PHE A 176 11.43 7.11 1.50
CA PHE A 176 11.15 8.49 1.84
C PHE A 176 11.58 9.40 0.70
N GLY A 177 10.70 10.29 0.25
CA GLY A 177 10.97 11.32 -0.74
C GLY A 177 10.80 12.71 -0.13
N ARG A 178 11.89 13.42 0.12
CA ARG A 178 11.87 14.73 0.79
C ARG A 178 11.99 15.90 -0.19
N TRP A 179 11.07 16.84 -0.08
CA TRP A 179 11.20 18.19 -0.65
C TRP A 179 11.66 19.16 0.44
N GLU A 180 12.88 19.66 0.32
CA GLU A 180 13.42 20.64 1.27
C GLU A 180 12.64 21.95 1.24
N GLY A 181 12.24 22.39 2.43
CA GLY A 181 11.69 23.73 2.66
C GLY A 181 12.79 24.77 2.83
N TYR A 182 12.40 26.04 2.92
CA TYR A 182 13.37 27.13 3.09
C TYR A 182 13.91 27.26 4.53
N GLU A 183 13.31 26.57 5.50
CA GLU A 183 13.81 26.35 6.87
C GLU A 183 13.92 24.82 7.11
N PRO A 184 14.93 24.14 6.54
CA PRO A 184 15.01 22.67 6.52
C PRO A 184 15.24 22.03 7.91
N GLU A 185 15.70 22.82 8.88
CA GLU A 185 15.89 22.44 10.28
C GLU A 185 14.58 22.28 11.06
N LEU A 186 13.47 22.85 10.57
CA LEU A 186 12.17 22.63 11.17
C LEU A 186 11.67 21.22 10.90
N THR A 187 10.94 20.68 11.87
CA THR A 187 10.31 19.37 11.77
C THR A 187 9.39 19.30 10.54
N ALA A 188 9.63 18.33 9.66
CA ALA A 188 8.90 18.19 8.40
C ALA A 188 7.41 17.89 8.60
N VAL A 189 6.61 18.14 7.56
CA VAL A 189 5.25 17.59 7.44
C VAL A 189 5.33 16.38 6.51
N ALA A 190 4.84 15.24 6.98
CA ALA A 190 4.85 14.01 6.21
C ALA A 190 3.47 13.67 5.64
N THR A 191 3.48 12.94 4.54
CA THR A 191 2.32 12.32 3.92
C THR A 191 2.73 11.01 3.27
N GLY A 192 1.83 10.07 3.09
CA GLY A 192 2.21 8.76 2.60
C GLY A 192 1.13 7.74 2.82
N SER A 193 1.41 6.53 2.36
CA SER A 193 0.60 5.32 2.55
C SER A 193 1.45 4.12 2.06
N HIS A 194 0.80 3.05 1.61
CA HIS A 194 1.42 1.80 1.16
C HIS A 194 1.16 1.50 -0.32
N ILE A 195 1.82 0.48 -0.85
CA ILE A 195 1.49 -0.08 -2.18
C ILE A 195 1.34 -1.59 -2.15
N ASP A 196 1.75 -2.28 -1.08
CA ASP A 196 1.47 -3.71 -0.95
C ASP A 196 -0.04 -3.95 -0.89
N ALA A 197 -0.44 -5.15 -1.27
CA ALA A 197 -1.83 -5.45 -1.59
C ALA A 197 -2.10 -6.94 -1.36
N ILE A 198 -3.20 -7.25 -0.66
CA ILE A 198 -3.61 -8.64 -0.41
C ILE A 198 -3.99 -9.37 -1.71
N PRO A 199 -4.03 -10.71 -1.71
CA PRO A 199 -4.53 -11.48 -2.85
C PRO A 199 -5.91 -11.02 -3.30
N TYR A 200 -6.11 -10.91 -4.61
CA TYR A 200 -7.41 -10.55 -5.21
C TYR A 200 -7.93 -9.15 -4.86
N SER A 201 -7.05 -8.21 -4.53
CA SER A 201 -7.43 -6.83 -4.22
C SER A 201 -7.52 -5.92 -5.45
N GLY A 202 -7.97 -4.69 -5.22
CA GLY A 202 -7.99 -3.63 -6.21
C GLY A 202 -6.67 -2.91 -6.36
N LYS A 203 -6.67 -1.88 -7.21
CA LYS A 203 -5.47 -1.09 -7.55
C LYS A 203 -5.36 0.24 -6.81
N TYR A 204 -6.32 0.59 -5.94
CA TYR A 204 -6.44 1.92 -5.34
C TYR A 204 -6.03 1.95 -3.87
N ASP A 205 -6.30 0.88 -3.14
CA ASP A 205 -5.92 0.70 -1.73
C ASP A 205 -4.42 0.97 -1.50
N GLY A 206 -4.10 1.87 -0.56
CA GLY A 206 -2.77 2.46 -0.33
C GLY A 206 -2.21 3.32 -1.46
N VAL A 207 -2.28 2.84 -2.70
CA VAL A 207 -1.68 3.41 -3.91
C VAL A 207 -2.13 4.85 -4.14
N VAL A 208 -3.41 5.14 -3.92
CA VAL A 208 -3.96 6.50 -4.03
C VAL A 208 -3.24 7.46 -3.07
N GLY A 209 -2.89 7.00 -1.87
CA GLY A 209 -2.17 7.81 -0.88
C GLY A 209 -0.75 8.14 -1.31
N VAL A 210 0.00 7.15 -1.81
CA VAL A 210 1.39 7.34 -2.23
C VAL A 210 1.49 8.19 -3.50
N LEU A 211 0.76 7.83 -4.55
CA LEU A 211 0.76 8.59 -5.80
C LEU A 211 0.10 9.95 -5.62
N GLY A 212 -0.92 10.04 -4.78
CA GLY A 212 -1.59 11.29 -4.44
C GLY A 212 -0.68 12.25 -3.67
N ALA A 213 0.16 11.75 -2.76
CA ALA A 213 1.18 12.54 -2.08
C ALA A 213 2.25 13.09 -3.03
N ILE A 214 2.77 12.25 -3.93
CA ILE A 214 3.72 12.68 -4.98
C ILE A 214 3.07 13.76 -5.85
N GLU A 215 1.81 13.56 -6.25
CA GLU A 215 1.13 14.53 -7.10
C GLU A 215 0.79 15.83 -6.38
N ALA A 216 0.39 15.77 -5.11
CA ALA A 216 0.17 16.95 -4.29
C ALA A 216 1.43 17.82 -4.25
N ILE A 217 2.60 17.21 -4.05
CA ILE A 217 3.88 17.94 -4.12
C ILE A 217 4.13 18.51 -5.52
N ASN A 218 3.90 17.74 -6.58
CA ASN A 218 4.10 18.22 -7.95
C ASN A 218 3.20 19.43 -8.28
N VAL A 219 1.93 19.41 -7.87
CA VAL A 219 1.01 20.54 -8.03
C VAL A 219 1.57 21.78 -7.33
N LEU A 220 2.00 21.65 -6.07
CA LEU A 220 2.56 22.75 -5.29
C LEU A 220 3.86 23.30 -5.92
N ARG A 221 4.75 22.43 -6.38
CA ARG A 221 5.98 22.84 -7.08
C ARG A 221 5.65 23.61 -8.36
N ARG A 222 4.73 23.09 -9.18
CA ARG A 222 4.31 23.74 -10.43
C ARG A 222 3.59 25.07 -10.17
N SER A 223 2.92 25.24 -9.03
CA SER A 223 2.33 26.53 -8.65
C SER A 223 3.34 27.56 -8.14
N GLY A 224 4.63 27.20 -8.04
CA GLY A 224 5.68 28.05 -7.51
C GLY A 224 5.67 28.17 -5.98
N PHE A 225 4.95 27.30 -5.28
CA PHE A 225 4.94 27.28 -3.82
C PHE A 225 6.31 26.87 -3.28
N LYS A 226 6.71 27.46 -2.16
CA LYS A 226 7.91 27.08 -1.41
C LYS A 226 7.51 26.81 0.04
N PRO A 227 7.58 25.55 0.50
CA PRO A 227 7.19 25.23 1.86
C PRO A 227 8.25 25.77 2.85
N ARG A 228 7.80 26.18 4.03
CA ARG A 228 8.71 26.61 5.12
C ARG A 228 9.40 25.40 5.73
N ARG A 229 8.60 24.48 6.29
CA ARG A 229 9.04 23.14 6.67
C ARG A 229 9.27 22.29 5.44
N SER A 230 10.14 21.29 5.55
CA SER A 230 10.23 20.29 4.49
C SER A 230 8.93 19.47 4.40
N LEU A 231 8.61 19.00 3.19
CA LEU A 231 7.55 18.02 2.96
C LEU A 231 8.20 16.66 2.68
N GLU A 232 7.70 15.58 3.27
CA GLU A 232 8.24 14.24 3.04
C GLU A 232 7.14 13.26 2.66
N VAL A 233 7.30 12.57 1.52
CA VAL A 233 6.45 11.45 1.13
C VAL A 233 7.02 10.17 1.72
N ILE A 234 6.19 9.34 2.33
CA ILE A 234 6.58 8.04 2.87
C ILE A 234 5.80 6.95 2.10
N LEU A 235 6.54 5.97 1.58
CA LEU A 235 6.00 4.68 1.18
C LEU A 235 6.31 3.69 2.29
N PHE A 236 5.28 3.22 2.98
CA PHE A 236 5.45 2.24 4.05
C PHE A 236 5.62 0.82 3.50
N THR A 237 6.41 0.03 4.21
CA THR A 237 6.60 -1.38 3.95
C THR A 237 5.49 -2.20 4.62
N SER A 238 4.74 -2.96 3.83
CA SER A 238 3.84 -4.02 4.29
C SER A 238 2.80 -3.52 5.30
N GLU A 239 1.86 -2.70 4.81
CA GLU A 239 0.65 -2.36 5.57
C GLU A 239 -0.25 -3.59 5.71
N GLU A 240 -0.43 -4.35 4.63
CA GLU A 240 -1.30 -5.51 4.61
C GLU A 240 -0.60 -6.75 5.22
N PRO A 241 -1.32 -7.59 6.00
CA PRO A 241 -0.76 -8.75 6.68
C PRO A 241 -0.54 -9.94 5.74
N THR A 242 0.21 -9.76 4.65
CA THR A 242 0.35 -10.77 3.58
C THR A 242 1.34 -11.89 3.94
N ARG A 243 2.64 -11.60 3.94
CA ARG A 243 3.67 -12.66 3.99
C ARG A 243 3.92 -13.25 5.37
N PHE A 244 3.97 -12.39 6.38
CA PHE A 244 4.34 -12.76 7.75
C PHE A 244 3.15 -12.62 8.73
N GLY A 245 1.94 -12.37 8.21
CA GLY A 245 0.72 -12.20 9.03
C GLY A 245 0.76 -10.96 9.95
N ILE A 246 1.66 -10.01 9.68
CA ILE A 246 1.83 -8.79 10.46
C ILE A 246 1.47 -7.60 9.58
N SER A 247 0.43 -6.88 9.99
CA SER A 247 0.00 -5.64 9.33
C SER A 247 0.77 -4.43 9.86
N CYS A 248 0.95 -3.41 9.02
CA CYS A 248 1.65 -2.15 9.30
C CYS A 248 3.09 -2.35 9.76
N LEU A 249 3.83 -3.30 9.17
CA LEU A 249 5.18 -3.66 9.63
C LEU A 249 6.12 -2.43 9.62
N GLY A 250 6.14 -1.69 8.51
CA GLY A 250 6.98 -0.51 8.35
C GLY A 250 6.65 0.59 9.34
N SER A 251 5.39 1.01 9.41
CA SER A 251 4.97 2.10 10.30
C SER A 251 5.02 1.73 11.80
N ARG A 252 4.78 0.46 12.17
CA ARG A 252 5.01 -0.04 13.54
C ARG A 252 6.47 0.09 13.96
N LEU A 253 7.39 -0.29 13.08
CA LEU A 253 8.83 -0.16 13.36
C LEU A 253 9.23 1.31 13.43
N LEU A 254 8.76 2.17 12.51
CA LEU A 254 8.98 3.62 12.60
C LEU A 254 8.48 4.19 13.94
N ALA A 255 7.35 3.68 14.45
CA ALA A 255 6.80 4.06 15.75
C ALA A 255 7.53 3.48 16.97
N GLY A 256 8.59 2.69 16.78
CA GLY A 256 9.40 2.13 17.86
C GLY A 256 8.77 0.92 18.55
N ASN A 257 8.02 0.09 17.83
CA ASN A 257 7.39 -1.10 18.41
C ASN A 257 8.43 -2.21 18.67
N GLU A 258 9.00 -2.22 19.87
CA GLU A 258 9.99 -3.22 20.31
C GLU A 258 9.43 -4.65 20.37
N VAL A 259 8.13 -4.80 20.68
CA VAL A 259 7.47 -6.12 20.73
C VAL A 259 7.45 -6.74 19.34
N LEU A 260 7.09 -5.94 18.33
CA LEU A 260 7.16 -6.37 16.93
C LEU A 260 8.60 -6.73 16.56
N MET A 261 9.56 -5.84 16.81
CA MET A 261 10.97 -6.09 16.47
C MET A 261 11.46 -7.43 17.01
N LYS A 262 11.17 -7.74 18.28
CA LYS A 262 11.52 -9.03 18.88
C LYS A 262 10.77 -10.21 18.25
N SER A 263 9.50 -10.02 17.88
CA SER A 263 8.73 -11.09 17.22
C SER A 263 9.30 -11.47 15.84
N LEU A 264 9.92 -10.52 15.13
CA LEU A 264 10.52 -10.76 13.81
C LEU A 264 11.72 -11.72 13.85
N GLU A 265 12.36 -11.91 15.01
CA GLU A 265 13.43 -12.91 15.22
C GLU A 265 12.96 -14.35 15.00
N THR A 266 11.65 -14.61 15.18
CA THR A 266 11.09 -15.97 15.16
C THR A 266 10.02 -16.18 14.11
N VAL A 267 9.56 -15.10 13.46
CA VAL A 267 8.50 -15.20 12.46
C VAL A 267 9.02 -15.83 11.17
N VAL A 268 8.21 -16.72 10.61
CA VAL A 268 8.46 -17.37 9.32
C VAL A 268 7.22 -17.25 8.45
N ASP A 269 7.42 -17.24 7.13
CA ASP A 269 6.31 -17.29 6.17
C ASP A 269 5.77 -18.73 5.99
N SER A 270 4.76 -18.90 5.13
CA SER A 270 4.15 -20.20 4.81
C SER A 270 5.11 -21.20 4.14
N GLN A 271 6.29 -20.75 3.69
CA GLN A 271 7.36 -21.58 3.14
C GLN A 271 8.48 -21.84 4.15
N ASN A 272 8.26 -21.45 5.42
CA ASN A 272 9.23 -21.56 6.50
C ASN A 272 10.51 -20.73 6.27
N ILE A 273 10.41 -19.63 5.51
CA ILE A 273 11.49 -18.65 5.33
C ILE A 273 11.37 -17.60 6.44
N SER A 274 12.46 -17.33 7.15
CA SER A 274 12.47 -16.31 8.20
C SER A 274 12.32 -14.89 7.64
N PHE A 275 11.82 -13.96 8.45
CA PHE A 275 11.76 -12.54 8.07
C PHE A 275 13.12 -12.01 7.62
N PHE A 276 14.18 -12.29 8.38
CA PHE A 276 15.52 -11.80 8.08
C PHE A 276 16.11 -12.41 6.82
N ASP A 277 15.86 -13.70 6.53
CA ASP A 277 16.29 -14.29 5.26
C ASP A 277 15.60 -13.64 4.06
N ALA A 278 14.30 -13.36 4.18
CA ALA A 278 13.55 -12.68 3.13
C ALA A 278 14.02 -11.23 2.95
N ALA A 279 14.22 -10.48 4.05
CA ALA A 279 14.70 -9.10 4.02
C ALA A 279 16.10 -9.03 3.38
N ARG A 280 17.05 -9.88 3.82
CA ARG A 280 18.41 -9.95 3.25
C ARG A 280 18.39 -10.28 1.77
N ALA A 281 17.55 -11.23 1.35
CA ALA A 281 17.39 -11.55 -0.06
C ALA A 281 16.88 -10.35 -0.86
N ALA A 282 16.02 -9.52 -0.27
CA ALA A 282 15.55 -8.26 -0.83
C ALA A 282 16.51 -7.07 -0.59
N GLY A 283 17.71 -7.29 -0.07
CA GLY A 283 18.73 -6.25 0.14
C GLY A 283 18.43 -5.29 1.31
N TYR A 284 17.72 -5.77 2.32
CA TYR A 284 17.35 -5.06 3.55
C TYR A 284 17.77 -5.86 4.79
N ALA A 285 17.76 -5.23 5.97
CA ALA A 285 18.11 -5.82 7.27
C ALA A 285 19.30 -6.81 7.18
N ASN A 286 20.48 -6.29 6.81
CA ASN A 286 21.66 -7.14 6.60
C ASN A 286 22.08 -7.79 7.93
N ASP A 287 21.97 -7.02 9.02
CA ASP A 287 22.19 -7.47 10.39
C ASP A 287 20.96 -7.16 11.26
N GLU A 288 20.71 -7.96 12.31
CA GLU A 288 19.59 -7.74 13.25
C GLU A 288 19.69 -6.38 13.97
N GLU A 289 20.93 -5.90 14.17
CA GLU A 289 21.25 -4.59 14.74
C GLU A 289 20.80 -3.41 13.85
N ASP A 290 20.37 -3.65 12.61
CA ASP A 290 19.85 -2.63 11.72
C ASP A 290 18.43 -2.19 12.09
N LEU A 291 17.60 -3.06 12.68
CA LEU A 291 16.18 -2.73 12.95
C LEU A 291 15.96 -1.55 13.90
N PRO A 292 16.71 -1.41 15.01
CA PRO A 292 16.63 -0.22 15.85
C PRO A 292 16.89 1.11 15.11
N SER A 293 17.62 1.09 13.99
CA SER A 293 17.88 2.30 13.18
C SER A 293 16.64 2.82 12.45
N VAL A 294 15.61 1.98 12.29
CA VAL A 294 14.31 2.35 11.70
C VAL A 294 13.52 3.27 12.64
N PHE A 295 13.74 3.17 13.95
CA PHE A 295 12.88 3.84 14.92
C PHE A 295 12.97 5.37 14.81
N LEU A 296 11.82 6.02 14.69
CA LEU A 296 11.73 7.47 14.73
C LEU A 296 11.43 7.94 16.15
N LYS A 297 12.01 9.09 16.52
CA LYS A 297 11.71 9.73 17.79
C LYS A 297 10.32 10.37 17.72
N LYS A 298 9.65 10.43 18.87
CA LYS A 298 8.43 11.24 18.99
C LYS A 298 8.73 12.70 18.63
N GLY A 299 7.91 13.28 17.77
CA GLY A 299 8.11 14.61 17.23
C GLY A 299 9.02 14.65 15.99
N SER A 300 9.36 13.51 15.37
CA SER A 300 10.09 13.49 14.08
C SER A 300 9.33 14.17 12.94
N TYR A 301 7.99 14.23 13.02
CA TYR A 301 7.14 15.00 12.11
C TYR A 301 6.26 15.97 12.90
N SER A 302 6.09 17.18 12.34
CA SER A 302 5.18 18.20 12.90
C SER A 302 3.72 17.84 12.64
N ALA A 303 3.46 17.14 11.53
CA ALA A 303 2.18 16.54 11.18
C ALA A 303 2.40 15.40 10.19
N PHE A 304 1.51 14.41 10.22
CA PHE A 304 1.37 13.35 9.23
C PHE A 304 -0.06 13.36 8.66
N VAL A 305 -0.21 13.34 7.33
CA VAL A 305 -1.51 13.29 6.65
C VAL A 305 -1.53 12.19 5.62
N GLU A 306 -2.43 11.22 5.77
CA GLU A 306 -2.64 10.14 4.79
C GLU A 306 -3.89 10.41 3.95
N LEU A 307 -3.77 10.24 2.63
CA LEU A 307 -4.91 10.22 1.72
C LEU A 307 -5.22 8.76 1.42
N HIS A 308 -6.49 8.38 1.45
CA HIS A 308 -6.91 7.01 1.25
C HIS A 308 -8.32 6.93 0.63
N ILE A 309 -8.67 5.79 0.05
CA ILE A 309 -10.07 5.49 -0.24
C ILE A 309 -10.81 5.16 1.07
N GLU A 310 -12.12 5.40 1.13
CA GLU A 310 -12.91 5.11 2.34
C GLU A 310 -12.90 3.63 2.73
N GLN A 311 -12.87 2.74 1.73
CA GLN A 311 -13.11 1.30 1.90
C GLN A 311 -14.48 1.00 2.54
N GLY A 312 -15.42 1.90 2.31
CA GLY A 312 -16.78 1.87 2.84
C GLY A 312 -17.71 2.69 1.95
N PRO A 313 -19.02 2.53 2.09
CA PRO A 313 -19.97 3.09 1.14
C PRO A 313 -20.46 4.50 1.49
N ILE A 314 -20.09 5.05 2.66
CA ILE A 314 -20.78 6.21 3.25
C ILE A 314 -20.64 7.46 2.38
N LEU A 315 -19.44 7.77 1.90
CA LEU A 315 -19.20 8.96 1.09
C LEU A 315 -19.90 8.87 -0.27
N GLU A 316 -19.89 7.70 -0.90
CA GLU A 316 -20.59 7.49 -2.17
C GLU A 316 -22.12 7.57 -1.98
N GLU A 317 -22.67 6.85 -1.00
CA GLU A 317 -24.10 6.82 -0.71
C GLU A 317 -24.66 8.19 -0.32
N GLU A 318 -23.90 8.98 0.42
CA GLU A 318 -24.28 10.34 0.84
C GLU A 318 -23.93 11.43 -0.21
N GLY A 319 -23.20 11.09 -1.27
CA GLY A 319 -22.73 12.07 -2.28
C GLY A 319 -21.74 13.11 -1.72
N ILE A 320 -20.90 12.71 -0.76
CA ILE A 320 -19.90 13.56 -0.11
C ILE A 320 -18.52 13.33 -0.75
N SER A 321 -17.86 14.39 -1.20
CA SER A 321 -16.59 14.27 -1.92
C SER A 321 -15.40 13.91 -1.03
N ILE A 322 -15.41 14.32 0.24
CA ILE A 322 -14.26 14.20 1.14
C ILE A 322 -14.67 13.72 2.53
N GLY A 323 -14.09 12.61 2.97
CA GLY A 323 -14.11 12.21 4.37
C GLY A 323 -12.94 12.81 5.12
N ILE A 324 -13.20 13.42 6.27
CA ILE A 324 -12.18 13.88 7.20
C ILE A 324 -12.21 12.93 8.38
N VAL A 325 -11.20 12.07 8.47
CA VAL A 325 -11.13 11.05 9.50
C VAL A 325 -10.83 11.73 10.83
N THR A 326 -11.65 11.45 11.85
CA THR A 326 -11.48 11.94 13.21
C THR A 326 -10.81 10.91 14.12
N ALA A 327 -10.94 9.63 13.77
CA ALA A 327 -10.34 8.54 14.50
C ALA A 327 -10.21 7.27 13.64
N ILE A 328 -9.26 6.42 14.00
CA ILE A 328 -9.04 5.09 13.44
C ILE A 328 -9.39 4.06 14.51
N ALA A 329 -10.17 3.04 14.13
CA ALA A 329 -10.58 1.97 15.01
C ALA A 329 -9.38 1.20 15.59
N ALA A 330 -9.58 0.64 16.78
CA ALA A 330 -8.65 -0.23 17.46
C ALA A 330 -8.84 -1.66 16.95
N PRO A 331 -7.91 -2.27 16.19
CA PRO A 331 -8.07 -3.66 15.80
C PRO A 331 -7.41 -4.62 16.79
N ALA A 332 -7.67 -5.89 16.57
CA ALA A 332 -6.89 -7.00 17.05
C ALA A 332 -6.98 -8.15 16.06
N SER A 333 -5.86 -8.85 15.86
CA SER A 333 -5.82 -10.10 15.13
C SER A 333 -5.49 -11.25 16.08
N ILE A 334 -6.19 -12.37 15.92
CA ILE A 334 -6.11 -13.53 16.81
C ILE A 334 -5.93 -14.77 15.97
N LYS A 335 -4.95 -15.60 16.34
CA LYS A 335 -4.75 -16.95 15.82
C LYS A 335 -5.32 -17.98 16.80
N VAL A 336 -6.09 -18.93 16.29
CA VAL A 336 -6.68 -20.02 17.09
C VAL A 336 -6.48 -21.36 16.42
N ASP A 337 -5.90 -22.32 17.16
CA ASP A 337 -5.69 -23.69 16.67
C ASP A 337 -6.42 -24.70 17.55
N PHE A 338 -7.15 -25.63 16.92
CA PHE A 338 -7.72 -26.81 17.57
C PHE A 338 -7.10 -28.09 17.04
N GLU A 339 -6.93 -29.08 17.92
CA GLU A 339 -6.49 -30.43 17.58
C GLU A 339 -7.46 -31.49 18.10
N GLY A 340 -7.80 -32.42 17.22
CA GLY A 340 -8.62 -33.59 17.49
C GLY A 340 -7.91 -34.87 17.03
N ASN A 341 -8.61 -36.00 17.13
CA ASN A 341 -8.03 -37.31 16.82
C ASN A 341 -8.05 -37.65 15.31
N GLY A 342 -8.85 -36.92 14.52
CA GLY A 342 -9.10 -37.23 13.11
C GLY A 342 -9.75 -38.60 12.91
N GLY A 343 -9.66 -39.12 11.68
CA GLY A 343 -10.06 -40.50 11.36
C GLY A 343 -10.92 -40.61 10.10
N HIS A 344 -11.26 -41.85 9.72
CA HIS A 344 -12.04 -42.13 8.52
C HIS A 344 -13.52 -41.71 8.69
N ALA A 345 -14.02 -40.85 7.80
CA ALA A 345 -15.36 -40.26 7.92
C ALA A 345 -16.50 -41.28 7.89
N GLY A 346 -16.30 -42.47 7.31
CA GLY A 346 -17.30 -43.54 7.31
C GLY A 346 -17.16 -44.56 8.44
N ALA A 347 -15.98 -44.66 9.08
CA ALA A 347 -15.69 -45.75 10.03
C ALA A 347 -15.76 -45.29 11.49
N VAL A 348 -15.40 -44.04 11.77
CA VAL A 348 -15.49 -43.48 13.13
C VAL A 348 -16.92 -43.01 13.37
N LEU A 349 -17.62 -43.65 14.31
CA LEU A 349 -18.99 -43.29 14.69
C LEU A 349 -19.04 -41.90 15.35
N MET A 350 -20.15 -41.18 15.17
CA MET A 350 -20.31 -39.80 15.64
C MET A 350 -19.97 -39.57 17.13
N PRO A 351 -20.39 -40.43 18.09
CA PRO A 351 -20.07 -40.21 19.51
C PRO A 351 -18.57 -40.28 19.84
N ASN A 352 -17.76 -40.85 18.94
CA ASN A 352 -16.33 -41.05 19.14
C ASN A 352 -15.47 -40.01 18.39
N ARG A 353 -16.10 -38.98 17.79
CA ARG A 353 -15.39 -37.96 17.01
C ARG A 353 -14.98 -36.80 17.89
N ASN A 354 -13.71 -36.42 17.78
CA ASN A 354 -13.18 -35.14 18.25
C ASN A 354 -12.79 -34.34 17.01
N ASP A 355 -13.80 -33.73 16.37
CA ASP A 355 -13.66 -33.07 15.07
C ASP A 355 -13.21 -31.62 15.26
N ALA A 356 -11.96 -31.33 14.86
CA ALA A 356 -11.39 -29.99 14.97
C ALA A 356 -12.10 -28.99 14.03
N GLY A 357 -12.56 -29.43 12.86
CA GLY A 357 -13.22 -28.55 11.89
C GLY A 357 -14.58 -28.08 12.38
N LEU A 358 -15.33 -28.94 13.09
CA LEU A 358 -16.58 -28.52 13.71
C LEU A 358 -16.37 -27.61 14.94
N ALA A 359 -15.22 -27.69 15.60
CA ALA A 359 -14.83 -26.73 16.64
C ALA A 359 -14.54 -25.35 16.04
N ALA A 360 -13.80 -25.30 14.92
CA ALA A 360 -13.56 -24.08 14.16
C ALA A 360 -14.87 -23.43 13.69
N ALA A 361 -15.79 -24.20 13.11
CA ALA A 361 -17.07 -23.69 12.64
C ALA A 361 -17.92 -23.07 13.78
N GLU A 362 -17.97 -23.72 14.96
CA GLU A 362 -18.65 -23.14 16.12
C GLU A 362 -17.99 -21.86 16.61
N LEU A 363 -16.66 -21.81 16.62
CA LEU A 363 -15.96 -20.59 17.03
C LEU A 363 -16.22 -19.45 16.05
N ALA A 364 -16.24 -19.72 14.74
CA ALA A 364 -16.51 -18.70 13.73
C ALA A 364 -17.91 -18.07 13.91
N LEU A 365 -18.93 -18.89 14.16
CA LEU A 365 -20.28 -18.39 14.48
C LEU A 365 -20.33 -17.67 15.83
N ALA A 366 -19.53 -18.09 16.80
CA ALA A 366 -19.43 -17.41 18.09
C ALA A 366 -18.83 -16.01 17.93
N VAL A 367 -17.82 -15.82 17.06
CA VAL A 367 -17.25 -14.50 16.76
C VAL A 367 -18.33 -13.54 16.24
N GLU A 368 -19.08 -13.94 15.21
CA GLU A 368 -20.18 -13.14 14.66
C GLU A 368 -21.20 -12.79 15.76
N LYS A 369 -21.62 -13.77 16.55
CA LYS A 369 -22.53 -13.56 17.67
C LYS A 369 -22.00 -12.51 18.66
N HIS A 370 -20.75 -12.60 19.09
CA HIS A 370 -20.18 -11.67 20.08
C HIS A 370 -20.04 -10.25 19.55
N VAL A 371 -19.77 -10.11 18.25
CA VAL A 371 -19.76 -8.81 17.55
C VAL A 371 -21.16 -8.21 17.54
N LEU A 372 -22.19 -8.97 17.14
CA LEU A 372 -23.57 -8.48 17.11
C LEU A 372 -24.11 -8.16 18.52
N GLU A 373 -23.68 -8.89 19.54
CA GLU A 373 -24.00 -8.63 20.95
C GLU A 373 -23.28 -7.41 21.55
N SER A 374 -22.31 -6.80 20.85
CA SER A 374 -21.57 -5.65 21.37
C SER A 374 -22.44 -4.40 21.54
N GLY A 375 -23.56 -4.35 20.81
CA GLY A 375 -24.49 -3.22 20.78
C GLY A 375 -23.98 -1.99 20.00
N SER A 376 -22.93 -2.15 19.18
CA SER A 376 -22.33 -1.04 18.42
C SER A 376 -22.18 -1.38 16.95
N ILE A 377 -22.62 -0.45 16.10
CA ILE A 377 -22.44 -0.54 14.63
C ILE A 377 -20.97 -0.46 14.21
N ASP A 378 -20.10 0.08 15.08
CA ASP A 378 -18.67 0.19 14.82
C ASP A 378 -17.87 -1.06 15.24
N THR A 379 -18.51 -2.04 15.88
CA THR A 379 -17.86 -3.32 16.17
C THR A 379 -17.96 -4.20 14.94
N VAL A 380 -16.82 -4.64 14.43
CA VAL A 380 -16.75 -5.62 13.36
C VAL A 380 -15.83 -6.76 13.77
N GLY A 381 -16.10 -7.96 13.28
CA GLY A 381 -15.20 -9.09 13.46
C GLY A 381 -15.41 -10.12 12.36
N THR A 382 -14.31 -10.65 11.87
CA THR A 382 -14.25 -11.47 10.66
C THR A 382 -13.32 -12.65 10.90
N VAL A 383 -13.79 -13.86 10.61
CA VAL A 383 -12.93 -15.03 10.49
C VAL A 383 -12.47 -15.09 9.03
N GLY A 384 -11.27 -14.56 8.77
CA GLY A 384 -10.75 -14.42 7.41
C GLY A 384 -10.06 -15.68 6.89
N ILE A 385 -9.48 -16.46 7.81
CA ILE A 385 -8.79 -17.71 7.51
C ILE A 385 -9.45 -18.83 8.32
N LEU A 386 -9.77 -19.93 7.63
CA LEU A 386 -10.22 -21.18 8.22
C LEU A 386 -9.62 -22.34 7.42
N GLU A 387 -8.60 -22.97 7.98
CA GLU A 387 -7.90 -24.09 7.35
C GLU A 387 -8.17 -25.38 8.10
N LEU A 388 -8.39 -26.46 7.36
CA LEU A 388 -8.67 -27.79 7.90
C LEU A 388 -7.60 -28.77 7.44
N HIS A 389 -7.06 -29.55 8.38
CA HIS A 389 -6.11 -30.62 8.09
C HIS A 389 -6.75 -31.99 8.38
N PRO A 390 -6.69 -32.98 7.45
CA PRO A 390 -5.87 -33.02 6.23
C PRO A 390 -6.52 -32.40 4.97
N GLY A 391 -7.71 -31.80 5.07
CA GLY A 391 -8.38 -31.19 3.91
C GLY A 391 -8.96 -32.21 2.91
N ALA A 392 -9.34 -33.40 3.39
CA ALA A 392 -9.91 -34.48 2.57
C ALA A 392 -11.37 -34.74 2.92
N ILE A 393 -12.23 -34.86 1.89
CA ILE A 393 -13.69 -35.01 2.04
C ILE A 393 -14.12 -36.20 2.90
N ASN A 394 -13.34 -37.28 2.89
CA ASN A 394 -13.61 -38.53 3.61
C ASN A 394 -12.78 -38.67 4.90
N SER A 395 -12.22 -37.57 5.42
CA SER A 395 -11.42 -37.56 6.64
C SER A 395 -12.01 -36.57 7.64
N ILE A 396 -12.14 -37.00 8.90
CA ILE A 396 -12.48 -36.13 10.02
C ILE A 396 -11.25 -35.24 10.26
N PRO A 397 -11.40 -33.90 10.28
CA PRO A 397 -10.29 -33.00 10.54
C PRO A 397 -9.63 -33.29 11.90
N SER A 398 -8.31 -33.52 11.86
CA SER A 398 -7.49 -33.66 13.07
C SER A 398 -6.95 -32.33 13.55
N LYS A 399 -6.85 -31.32 12.67
CA LYS A 399 -6.49 -29.96 13.07
C LYS A 399 -7.32 -28.93 12.32
N SER A 400 -7.52 -27.79 12.97
CA SER A 400 -8.07 -26.61 12.33
C SER A 400 -7.32 -25.36 12.80
N HIS A 401 -7.14 -24.43 11.89
CA HIS A 401 -6.50 -23.14 12.14
C HIS A 401 -7.44 -22.01 11.72
N LEU A 402 -7.58 -21.00 12.57
CA LEU A 402 -8.39 -19.81 12.31
C LEU A 402 -7.56 -18.55 12.54
N GLU A 403 -7.79 -17.54 11.70
CA GLU A 403 -7.40 -16.16 12.00
C GLU A 403 -8.61 -15.24 12.01
N ILE A 404 -8.72 -14.46 13.08
CA ILE A 404 -9.85 -13.60 13.40
C ILE A 404 -9.35 -12.17 13.49
N ASP A 405 -9.94 -11.28 12.70
CA ASP A 405 -9.80 -9.83 12.81
C ASP A 405 -10.98 -9.28 13.61
N THR A 406 -10.77 -8.41 14.59
CA THR A 406 -11.82 -7.74 15.36
C THR A 406 -11.47 -6.29 15.59
N ARG A 407 -12.37 -5.37 15.25
CA ARG A 407 -12.13 -3.92 15.33
C ARG A 407 -13.26 -3.19 16.03
N ASP A 408 -12.90 -2.13 16.74
CA ASP A 408 -13.84 -1.18 17.30
C ASP A 408 -13.17 0.17 17.61
N ILE A 409 -13.90 1.27 17.48
CA ILE A 409 -13.43 2.57 17.96
C ILE A 409 -13.28 2.65 19.49
N ASN A 410 -14.09 1.89 20.23
CA ASN A 410 -14.02 1.73 21.67
C ASN A 410 -13.19 0.50 22.03
N GLU A 411 -11.99 0.76 22.54
CA GLU A 411 -11.02 -0.26 22.92
C GLU A 411 -11.57 -1.30 23.91
N MET A 412 -12.32 -0.85 24.92
CA MET A 412 -12.87 -1.73 25.96
C MET A 412 -13.95 -2.67 25.41
N ARG A 413 -14.76 -2.17 24.46
CA ARG A 413 -15.79 -2.98 23.79
C ARG A 413 -15.15 -4.06 22.92
N ARG A 414 -14.14 -3.71 22.10
CA ARG A 414 -13.35 -4.70 21.36
C ARG A 414 -12.75 -5.75 22.31
N ASN A 415 -12.11 -5.32 23.41
CA ASN A 415 -11.52 -6.24 24.39
C ASN A 415 -12.54 -7.23 24.97
N THR A 416 -13.76 -6.76 25.20
CA THR A 416 -14.85 -7.62 25.68
C THR A 416 -15.23 -8.67 24.64
N VAL A 417 -15.28 -8.31 23.35
CA VAL A 417 -15.54 -9.27 22.26
C VAL A 417 -14.44 -10.33 22.20
N ILE A 418 -13.17 -9.92 22.27
CA ILE A 418 -12.02 -10.83 22.26
C ILE A 418 -12.09 -11.83 23.43
N GLU A 419 -12.36 -11.33 24.64
CA GLU A 419 -12.48 -12.19 25.82
C GLU A 419 -13.63 -13.19 25.68
N LYS A 420 -14.81 -12.75 25.22
CA LYS A 420 -15.95 -13.64 24.95
C LYS A 420 -15.62 -14.71 23.90
N THR A 421 -14.88 -14.35 22.85
CA THR A 421 -14.38 -15.28 21.83
C THR A 421 -13.44 -16.31 22.44
N HIS A 422 -12.50 -15.89 23.29
CA HIS A 422 -11.59 -16.80 24.00
C HIS A 422 -12.34 -17.78 24.90
N GLN A 423 -13.29 -17.29 25.72
CA GLN A 423 -14.13 -18.15 26.57
C GLN A 423 -14.96 -19.15 25.77
N SER A 424 -15.41 -18.74 24.57
CA SER A 424 -16.12 -19.64 23.64
C SER A 424 -15.20 -20.72 23.10
N ALA A 425 -13.97 -20.38 22.69
CA ALA A 425 -12.98 -21.36 22.23
C ALA A 425 -12.68 -22.42 23.30
N ILE A 426 -12.50 -22.00 24.57
CA ILE A 426 -12.30 -22.92 25.71
C ILE A 426 -13.52 -23.83 25.90
N SER A 427 -14.72 -23.26 25.89
CA SER A 427 -15.97 -24.00 26.09
C SER A 427 -16.24 -25.01 24.97
N ILE A 428 -16.00 -24.61 23.72
CA ILE A 428 -16.13 -25.45 22.52
C ILE A 428 -15.15 -26.60 22.58
N ALA A 429 -13.87 -26.34 22.92
CA ALA A 429 -12.86 -27.37 23.05
C ALA A 429 -13.28 -28.46 24.04
N LYS A 430 -13.75 -28.04 25.22
CA LYS A 430 -14.27 -28.94 26.25
C LYS A 430 -15.47 -29.76 25.76
N ASN A 431 -16.47 -29.10 25.16
CA ASN A 431 -17.72 -29.75 24.76
C ASN A 431 -17.52 -30.75 23.60
N ARG A 432 -16.56 -30.48 22.70
CA ARG A 432 -16.23 -31.35 21.56
C ARG A 432 -15.14 -32.37 21.85
N GLY A 433 -14.54 -32.32 23.03
CA GLY A 433 -13.40 -33.17 23.39
C GLY A 433 -12.18 -32.96 22.47
N VAL A 434 -12.01 -31.75 21.93
CA VAL A 434 -10.81 -31.35 21.18
C VAL A 434 -9.88 -30.55 22.09
N ARG A 435 -8.61 -30.46 21.73
CA ARG A 435 -7.62 -29.63 22.41
C ARG A 435 -7.60 -28.25 21.76
N LEU A 436 -7.80 -27.18 22.53
CA LEU A 436 -7.40 -25.83 22.12
C LEU A 436 -5.88 -25.76 22.23
N SER A 437 -5.17 -25.91 21.12
CA SER A 437 -3.71 -26.00 21.12
C SER A 437 -3.04 -24.64 21.16
N GLU A 438 -3.67 -23.62 20.60
CA GLU A 438 -3.20 -22.24 20.62
C GLU A 438 -4.38 -21.26 20.62
N PHE A 439 -4.30 -20.22 21.43
CA PHE A 439 -5.10 -19.00 21.31
C PHE A 439 -4.14 -17.83 21.51
N LYS A 440 -3.72 -17.22 20.40
CA LYS A 440 -2.65 -16.22 20.39
C LYS A 440 -3.18 -14.90 19.84
N ILE A 441 -3.12 -13.86 20.66
CA ILE A 441 -3.34 -12.49 20.21
C ILE A 441 -2.07 -12.05 19.46
N ILE A 442 -2.19 -11.81 18.16
CA ILE A 442 -1.08 -11.36 17.30
C ILE A 442 -0.83 -9.88 17.53
N ASN A 443 -1.90 -9.08 17.56
CA ASN A 443 -1.88 -7.68 17.93
C ASN A 443 -3.21 -7.29 18.59
N GLN A 444 -3.17 -6.19 19.36
CA GLN A 444 -4.33 -5.62 20.04
C GLN A 444 -4.06 -4.13 20.29
N ASP A 445 -4.05 -3.35 19.22
CA ASP A 445 -3.58 -1.97 19.23
C ASP A 445 -4.68 -1.01 19.70
N PRO A 446 -4.38 0.03 20.50
CA PRO A 446 -5.38 1.02 20.89
C PRO A 446 -5.82 1.87 19.68
N PRO A 447 -6.96 2.58 19.73
CA PRO A 447 -7.37 3.46 18.64
C PRO A 447 -6.41 4.66 18.51
N ALA A 448 -6.52 5.41 17.42
CA ALA A 448 -5.90 6.74 17.30
C ALA A 448 -6.94 7.81 16.99
N LEU A 449 -6.71 9.00 17.52
CA LEU A 449 -7.48 10.19 17.22
C LEU A 449 -6.67 11.06 16.27
N SER A 450 -7.35 11.67 15.31
CA SER A 450 -6.74 12.69 14.47
C SER A 450 -6.58 14.00 15.26
N ASP A 451 -5.49 14.71 14.98
CA ASP A 451 -5.19 15.96 15.66
C ASP A 451 -6.17 17.07 15.24
N LYS A 452 -6.60 17.88 16.22
CA LYS A 452 -7.58 18.96 15.98
C LYS A 452 -7.07 20.04 15.04
N SER A 453 -5.76 20.31 15.03
CA SER A 453 -5.17 21.30 14.12
C SER A 453 -5.14 20.79 12.68
N ILE A 454 -4.85 19.50 12.48
CA ILE A 454 -4.80 18.86 11.15
C ILE A 454 -6.22 18.72 10.58
N THR A 455 -7.17 18.24 11.38
CA THR A 455 -8.58 18.17 10.96
C THR A 455 -9.13 19.53 10.55
N LYS A 456 -8.83 20.60 11.30
CA LYS A 456 -9.18 21.97 10.89
C LYS A 456 -8.51 22.40 9.58
N ALA A 457 -7.25 22.03 9.36
CA ALA A 457 -6.55 22.32 8.11
C ALA A 457 -7.22 21.63 6.91
N MET A 458 -7.62 20.37 7.07
CA MET A 458 -8.35 19.59 6.05
C MET A 458 -9.75 20.15 5.78
N GLN A 459 -10.47 20.58 6.83
CA GLN A 459 -11.78 21.24 6.69
C GLN A 459 -11.65 22.55 5.93
N ALA A 460 -10.68 23.39 6.30
CA ALA A 460 -10.41 24.65 5.62
C ALA A 460 -10.00 24.43 4.15
N ALA A 461 -9.17 23.43 3.86
CA ALA A 461 -8.80 23.06 2.50
C ALA A 461 -10.02 22.62 1.67
N SER A 462 -10.90 21.79 2.23
CA SER A 462 -12.12 21.33 1.57
C SER A 462 -13.07 22.50 1.27
N GLN A 463 -13.25 23.41 2.22
CA GLN A 463 -14.07 24.62 2.07
C GLN A 463 -13.51 25.56 0.99
N GLU A 464 -12.21 25.78 0.96
CA GLU A 464 -11.54 26.62 -0.05
C GLU A 464 -11.70 26.07 -1.47
N LEU A 465 -11.77 24.75 -1.61
CA LEU A 465 -12.02 24.05 -2.87
C LEU A 465 -13.51 23.92 -3.22
N ASN A 466 -14.42 24.39 -2.37
CA ASN A 466 -15.87 24.21 -2.49
C ASN A 466 -16.29 22.73 -2.58
N LEU A 467 -15.60 21.85 -1.84
CA LEU A 467 -15.93 20.43 -1.76
C LEU A 467 -16.77 20.14 -0.51
N SER A 468 -17.78 19.29 -0.66
CA SER A 468 -18.52 18.74 0.48
C SER A 468 -17.57 17.87 1.31
N HIS A 469 -17.69 17.93 2.63
CA HIS A 469 -16.91 17.09 3.52
C HIS A 469 -17.71 16.61 4.73
N LYS A 470 -17.32 15.46 5.27
CA LYS A 470 -17.92 14.85 6.45
C LYS A 470 -16.84 14.45 7.45
N LEU A 471 -17.06 14.71 8.73
CA LEU A 471 -16.25 14.12 9.79
C LEU A 471 -16.67 12.66 9.99
N MET A 472 -15.73 11.72 9.94
CA MET A 472 -16.03 10.29 10.02
C MET A 472 -14.93 9.47 10.71
N ILE A 473 -15.25 8.21 11.02
CA ILE A 473 -14.31 7.26 11.63
C ILE A 473 -13.82 6.31 10.54
N SER A 474 -12.51 6.06 10.50
CA SER A 474 -11.98 4.92 9.75
C SER A 474 -12.16 3.66 10.58
N ARG A 475 -12.90 2.69 10.04
CA ARG A 475 -13.03 1.33 10.59
C ARG A 475 -11.94 0.40 10.03
N ALA A 476 -11.29 0.84 8.97
CA ALA A 476 -10.15 0.17 8.39
C ALA A 476 -8.88 0.44 9.21
N TYR A 477 -7.87 -0.35 8.91
CA TYR A 477 -6.56 -0.26 9.53
C TYR A 477 -5.62 0.45 8.56
N HIS A 478 -4.69 1.26 9.07
CA HIS A 478 -3.79 2.05 8.24
C HIS A 478 -2.49 2.36 8.99
N ASP A 479 -1.42 2.68 8.25
CA ASP A 479 -0.15 3.16 8.78
C ASP A 479 -0.31 4.42 9.67
N SER A 480 -1.30 5.27 9.38
CA SER A 480 -1.68 6.42 10.21
C SER A 480 -1.88 6.09 11.69
N LEU A 481 -2.32 4.88 12.04
CA LEU A 481 -2.49 4.47 13.44
C LEU A 481 -1.16 4.53 14.21
N PHE A 482 -0.06 4.13 13.56
CA PHE A 482 1.26 4.12 14.15
C PHE A 482 1.95 5.48 14.05
N MET A 483 1.71 6.20 12.96
CA MET A 483 2.19 7.59 12.84
C MET A 483 1.60 8.49 13.94
N ALA A 484 0.37 8.23 14.39
CA ALA A 484 -0.25 8.91 15.53
C ALA A 484 0.49 8.70 16.87
N ARG A 485 1.37 7.69 16.99
CA ARG A 485 2.17 7.44 18.20
C ARG A 485 3.38 8.36 18.29
N ILE A 486 3.90 8.78 17.14
CA ILE A 486 5.12 9.59 17.04
C ILE A 486 4.88 11.02 16.54
N SER A 487 3.72 11.33 15.97
CA SER A 487 3.40 12.64 15.40
C SER A 487 1.89 12.94 15.43
N PRO A 488 1.48 14.23 15.42
CA PRO A 488 0.09 14.59 15.13
C PRO A 488 -0.34 14.02 13.77
N MET A 489 -1.47 13.33 13.71
CA MET A 489 -1.93 12.60 12.51
C MET A 489 -3.30 13.10 12.05
N GLY A 490 -3.57 13.07 10.74
CA GLY A 490 -4.92 13.13 10.17
C GLY A 490 -5.03 12.25 8.92
N MET A 491 -6.25 11.93 8.51
CA MET A 491 -6.48 11.25 7.23
C MET A 491 -7.61 11.90 6.44
N ILE A 492 -7.46 11.83 5.12
CA ILE A 492 -8.42 12.25 4.11
C ILE A 492 -8.93 11.01 3.41
N PHE A 493 -10.25 10.82 3.40
CA PHE A 493 -10.92 9.80 2.60
C PHE A 493 -11.54 10.38 1.34
N ILE A 494 -11.50 9.58 0.28
CA ILE A 494 -12.29 9.79 -0.94
C ILE A 494 -13.29 8.65 -1.12
N PRO A 495 -14.41 8.89 -1.84
CA PRO A 495 -15.36 7.83 -2.19
C PRO A 495 -14.70 6.66 -2.93
N CYS A 496 -15.25 5.46 -2.75
CA CYS A 496 -15.00 4.32 -3.62
C CYS A 496 -16.31 3.63 -4.00
N TYR A 497 -16.32 3.01 -5.18
CA TYR A 497 -17.50 2.42 -5.78
C TYR A 497 -18.10 1.33 -4.91
N LYS A 498 -19.35 1.51 -4.47
CA LYS A 498 -20.12 0.64 -3.56
C LYS A 498 -19.41 0.32 -2.25
N GLY A 499 -18.45 1.14 -1.84
CA GLY A 499 -17.56 0.81 -0.72
C GLY A 499 -16.70 -0.43 -0.94
N TYR A 500 -16.51 -0.86 -2.20
CA TYR A 500 -15.69 -2.02 -2.51
C TYR A 500 -14.23 -1.72 -2.21
N SER A 501 -13.63 -2.62 -1.46
CA SER A 501 -12.21 -2.72 -1.15
C SER A 501 -11.85 -4.19 -1.04
N HIS A 502 -10.57 -4.54 -1.15
CA HIS A 502 -10.11 -5.93 -0.97
C HIS A 502 -10.75 -6.91 -1.96
N LYS A 503 -11.14 -6.38 -3.13
CA LYS A 503 -11.69 -7.14 -4.26
C LYS A 503 -11.37 -6.45 -5.59
N PRO A 504 -11.34 -7.18 -6.74
CA PRO A 504 -10.87 -6.62 -8.00
C PRO A 504 -11.73 -5.46 -8.56
N GLU A 505 -13.00 -5.38 -8.15
CA GLU A 505 -13.93 -4.33 -8.58
C GLU A 505 -13.84 -3.03 -7.77
N GLU A 506 -12.91 -2.94 -6.81
CA GLU A 506 -12.56 -1.68 -6.15
C GLU A 506 -12.23 -0.61 -7.19
N TYR A 507 -12.87 0.55 -7.05
CA TYR A 507 -12.74 1.65 -7.98
C TYR A 507 -12.92 2.99 -7.27
N ALA A 508 -12.01 3.92 -7.51
CA ALA A 508 -12.20 5.33 -7.20
C ALA A 508 -12.20 6.14 -8.52
N SER A 509 -13.11 7.10 -8.62
CA SER A 509 -13.24 7.91 -9.84
C SER A 509 -12.04 8.86 -9.99
N ILE A 510 -11.71 9.22 -11.23
CA ILE A 510 -10.64 10.19 -11.51
C ILE A 510 -10.92 11.53 -10.81
N GLU A 511 -12.19 11.93 -10.74
CA GLU A 511 -12.61 13.17 -10.09
C GLU A 511 -12.39 13.11 -8.57
N ASP A 512 -12.79 12.02 -7.92
CA ASP A 512 -12.62 11.84 -6.48
C ASP A 512 -11.14 11.80 -6.09
N ILE A 513 -10.32 11.09 -6.86
CA ILE A 513 -8.86 11.06 -6.66
C ILE A 513 -8.30 12.48 -6.82
N ALA A 514 -8.68 13.20 -7.86
CA ALA A 514 -8.23 14.57 -8.07
C ALA A 514 -8.67 15.51 -6.92
N ASN A 515 -9.87 15.33 -6.38
CA ASN A 515 -10.38 16.10 -5.25
C ASN A 515 -9.57 15.80 -3.97
N GLY A 516 -9.33 14.53 -3.66
CA GLY A 516 -8.49 14.11 -2.54
C GLY A 516 -7.07 14.70 -2.61
N VAL A 517 -6.44 14.64 -3.78
CA VAL A 517 -5.10 15.22 -4.01
C VAL A 517 -5.09 16.74 -3.81
N LYS A 518 -6.10 17.47 -4.29
CA LYS A 518 -6.19 18.93 -4.08
C LYS A 518 -6.35 19.26 -2.59
N VAL A 519 -7.20 18.52 -1.86
CA VAL A 519 -7.37 18.72 -0.41
C VAL A 519 -6.06 18.42 0.32
N LEU A 520 -5.37 17.33 -0.05
CA LEU A 520 -4.07 17.00 0.51
C LEU A 520 -3.05 18.13 0.25
N ALA A 521 -2.91 18.61 -0.98
CA ALA A 521 -1.98 19.67 -1.34
C ALA A 521 -2.22 20.97 -0.55
N LEU A 522 -3.47 21.41 -0.42
CA LEU A 522 -3.80 22.59 0.38
C LEU A 522 -3.61 22.36 1.88
N THR A 523 -3.88 21.15 2.38
CA THR A 523 -3.62 20.78 3.77
C THR A 523 -2.11 20.85 4.07
N LEU A 524 -1.27 20.26 3.22
CA LEU A 524 0.19 20.33 3.32
C LEU A 524 0.71 21.77 3.23
N THR A 525 0.12 22.60 2.37
CA THR A 525 0.44 24.03 2.29
C THR A 525 0.21 24.72 3.63
N LYS A 526 -0.97 24.52 4.23
CA LYS A 526 -1.30 25.12 5.53
C LYS A 526 -0.35 24.61 6.62
N LEU A 527 -0.17 23.30 6.73
CA LEU A 527 0.65 22.68 7.78
C LEU A 527 2.14 23.00 7.66
N SER A 528 2.66 23.16 6.44
CA SER A 528 4.10 23.43 6.25
C SER A 528 4.49 24.85 6.61
N LEU A 529 3.56 25.82 6.61
CA LEU A 529 3.83 27.23 6.89
C LEU A 529 3.84 27.58 8.38
N TYR A 530 3.01 26.91 9.21
CA TYR A 530 2.80 27.25 10.62
C TYR A 530 3.77 26.56 11.55
#